data_AF-A0A9Y2JRD8-F1
#
_entry.id   AF-A0A9Y2JRD8-F1
#
_cell.length_a   1.000
_cell.length_b   1.000
_cell.length_c   1.000
_cell.angle_alpha   90.00
_cell.angle_beta   90.00
_cell.angle_gamma   90.00
#
_symmetry.space_group_name_H-M   'P 1'
#
loop_
_entity.id
_entity.type
_entity.pdbx_description
1 polymer ?
#
loop_
_entity_poly.entity_id
_entity_poly.type
_entity_poly.pdbx_seq_one_letter_code
_entity_poly.pdbx_strand_id
1 'polypeptide(L)'
;MPRFALLLVLLLTAGCTGSPDTRGPFPAGAELVRDAATSFASVRSVHFAAGVNGVLPGFPLRLIEGDATLDGGGAATGTADVQDGDGHTKFRFTVRNGEVTTDPDVARGRIPEQYAVGAFLGPSGGLERLLKGVADARTEGKENVDGAAALRVGGRVPAAVAHSVLPQVADDIIVKVWVSADGARRFARLWVQVPPAGDHLSPVMFELSLTKQNEPVNLG
;
A
#
# COMPACT_ATOMS: atom_id res chain seq x y z
N MET A 1 58.18 18.98 12.29
CA MET A 1 56.80 18.65 12.69
C MET A 1 55.98 19.92 12.58
N PRO A 2 54.75 19.98 12.02
CA PRO A 2 53.94 18.97 11.32
C PRO A 2 53.50 19.40 9.89
N ARG A 3 53.23 18.44 9.00
CA ARG A 3 52.48 18.60 7.75
C ARG A 3 51.52 17.41 7.64
N PHE A 4 50.37 17.64 7.02
CA PHE A 4 49.21 16.74 6.86
C PHE A 4 48.12 16.86 7.94
N ALA A 5 47.36 17.96 7.86
CA ALA A 5 45.94 17.93 8.16
C ALA A 5 45.22 17.42 6.89
N LEU A 6 44.83 16.15 6.88
CA LEU A 6 43.97 15.57 5.84
C LEU A 6 42.52 15.71 6.31
N LEU A 7 41.83 16.74 5.82
CA LEU A 7 40.40 16.94 6.01
C LEU A 7 39.64 15.94 5.13
N LEU A 8 39.10 14.89 5.76
CA LEU A 8 38.19 13.94 5.15
C LEU A 8 36.77 14.53 5.20
N VAL A 9 36.35 15.24 4.16
CA VAL A 9 34.95 15.67 4.01
C VAL A 9 34.15 14.48 3.47
N LEU A 10 33.59 13.67 4.37
CA LEU A 10 32.49 12.78 3.99
C LEU A 10 31.25 13.63 3.72
N LEU A 11 30.88 13.78 2.45
CA LEU A 11 29.52 14.17 2.08
C LEU A 11 28.57 13.02 2.44
N LEU A 12 28.07 13.06 3.67
CA LEU A 12 26.84 12.35 4.06
C LEU A 12 25.68 12.98 3.28
N THR A 13 25.43 12.50 2.06
CA THR A 13 24.10 12.62 1.45
C THR A 13 23.19 11.59 2.12
N ALA A 14 22.92 11.81 3.40
CA ALA A 14 21.75 11.20 4.03
C ALA A 14 20.54 11.67 3.23
N GLY A 15 19.83 10.72 2.62
CA GLY A 15 18.64 10.97 1.81
C GLY A 15 17.55 11.60 2.67
N CYS A 16 17.58 12.92 2.79
CA CYS A 16 16.40 13.68 3.13
C CYS A 16 15.41 13.43 2.00
N THR A 17 14.28 12.79 2.31
CA THR A 17 13.12 12.79 1.43
C THR A 17 12.83 14.24 1.06
N GLY A 18 13.09 14.62 -0.19
CA GLY A 18 12.91 16.00 -0.63
C GLY A 18 11.46 16.43 -0.33
N SER A 19 11.29 17.65 0.18
CA SER A 19 9.95 18.21 0.34
C SER A 19 9.19 18.13 -1.00
N PRO A 20 7.88 17.81 -0.99
CA PRO A 20 7.11 17.69 -2.21
C PRO A 20 7.25 18.93 -3.10
N ASP A 21 7.51 18.75 -4.40
CA ASP A 21 7.46 19.85 -5.34
C ASP A 21 5.99 20.16 -5.64
N THR A 22 5.51 21.27 -5.09
CA THR A 22 4.12 21.74 -5.23
C THR A 22 3.97 22.80 -6.31
N ARG A 23 5.05 23.10 -7.06
CA ARG A 23 5.04 24.10 -8.12
C ARG A 23 4.44 23.48 -9.38
N GLY A 24 3.16 23.75 -9.60
CA GLY A 24 2.41 23.34 -10.79
C GLY A 24 2.86 24.05 -12.08
N PRO A 25 2.16 23.84 -13.20
CA PRO A 25 0.87 23.16 -13.31
C PRO A 25 0.96 21.63 -13.20
N PHE A 26 -0.03 21.01 -12.58
CA PHE A 26 -0.17 19.56 -12.49
C PHE A 26 -1.35 19.05 -13.34
N PRO A 27 -1.29 17.81 -13.84
CA PRO A 27 -2.46 17.15 -14.42
C PRO A 27 -3.63 17.09 -13.43
N ALA A 28 -4.86 16.96 -13.95
CA ALA A 28 -6.03 16.80 -13.11
C ALA A 28 -5.95 15.51 -12.27
N GLY A 29 -6.19 15.62 -10.96
CA GLY A 29 -6.10 14.47 -10.04
C GLY A 29 -7.06 13.34 -10.42
N ALA A 30 -8.28 13.69 -10.85
CA ALA A 30 -9.29 12.75 -11.31
C ALA A 30 -8.86 11.92 -12.54
N GLU A 31 -8.08 12.51 -13.44
CA GLU A 31 -7.51 11.80 -14.60
C GLU A 31 -6.42 10.84 -14.13
N LEU A 32 -5.51 11.30 -13.27
CA LEU A 32 -4.41 10.48 -12.74
C LEU A 32 -4.91 9.23 -12.00
N VAL A 33 -5.91 9.35 -11.12
CA VAL A 33 -6.45 8.17 -10.39
C VAL A 33 -7.22 7.23 -11.30
N ARG A 34 -7.88 7.74 -12.34
CA ARG A 34 -8.58 6.93 -13.35
C ARG A 34 -7.59 6.13 -14.21
N ASP A 35 -6.52 6.77 -14.65
CA ASP A 35 -5.46 6.11 -15.41
C ASP A 35 -4.74 5.08 -14.54
N ALA A 36 -4.49 5.41 -13.27
CA ALA A 36 -3.94 4.48 -12.30
C ALA A 36 -4.84 3.27 -12.09
N ALA A 37 -6.15 3.45 -11.97
CA ALA A 37 -7.10 2.33 -11.89
C ALA A 37 -7.04 1.46 -13.15
N THR A 38 -7.01 2.08 -14.32
CA THR A 38 -6.96 1.39 -15.62
C THR A 38 -5.68 0.57 -15.77
N SER A 39 -4.52 1.15 -15.44
CA SER A 39 -3.26 0.41 -15.44
C SER A 39 -3.25 -0.69 -14.38
N PHE A 40 -3.75 -0.42 -13.18
CA PHE A 40 -3.72 -1.37 -12.08
C PHE A 40 -4.63 -2.59 -12.30
N ALA A 41 -5.73 -2.43 -13.03
CA ALA A 41 -6.61 -3.55 -13.43
C ALA A 41 -5.87 -4.66 -14.19
N SER A 42 -4.76 -4.33 -14.86
CA SER A 42 -3.90 -5.27 -15.59
C SER A 42 -2.81 -5.93 -14.73
N VAL A 43 -2.68 -5.54 -13.46
CA VAL A 43 -1.65 -6.07 -12.56
C VAL A 43 -2.04 -7.49 -12.14
N ARG A 44 -1.13 -8.43 -12.45
CA ARG A 44 -1.24 -9.85 -12.16
C ARG A 44 -0.34 -10.29 -11.02
N SER A 45 0.79 -9.61 -10.84
CA SER A 45 1.71 -9.83 -9.74
C SER A 45 2.22 -8.51 -9.17
N VAL A 46 2.58 -8.50 -7.88
CA VAL A 46 3.08 -7.30 -7.20
C VAL A 46 3.89 -7.68 -5.97
N HIS A 47 4.91 -6.89 -5.66
CA HIS A 47 5.49 -6.83 -4.32
C HIS A 47 4.76 -5.76 -3.51
N PHE A 48 4.27 -6.11 -2.34
CA PHE A 48 3.51 -5.21 -1.48
C PHE A 48 4.15 -5.10 -0.10
N ALA A 49 4.10 -3.90 0.46
CA ALA A 49 4.40 -3.65 1.87
C ALA A 49 3.31 -2.75 2.42
N ALA A 50 2.63 -3.17 3.49
CA ALA A 50 1.59 -2.39 4.12
C ALA A 50 1.75 -2.31 5.64
N GLY A 51 1.32 -1.20 6.21
CA GLY A 51 1.34 -0.97 7.65
C GLY A 51 0.09 -0.26 8.13
N VAL A 52 -0.29 -0.54 9.37
CA VAL A 52 -1.43 0.06 10.06
C VAL A 52 -0.95 0.71 11.35
N ASN A 53 -1.21 2.01 11.49
CA ASN A 53 -0.95 2.75 12.71
C ASN A 53 -2.28 3.12 13.37
N GLY A 54 -2.50 2.60 14.58
CA GLY A 54 -3.77 2.74 15.31
C GLY A 54 -4.46 1.39 15.47
N VAL A 55 -5.66 1.40 16.06
CA VAL A 55 -6.45 0.19 16.33
C VAL A 55 -7.71 0.23 15.47
N LEU A 56 -7.82 -0.71 14.53
CA LEU A 56 -9.05 -0.96 13.78
C LEU A 56 -9.72 -2.23 14.31
N PRO A 57 -10.90 -2.13 14.96
CA PRO A 57 -11.60 -3.30 15.49
C PRO A 57 -11.82 -4.40 14.44
N GLY A 58 -11.48 -5.63 14.79
CA GLY A 58 -11.61 -6.78 13.87
C GLY A 58 -10.57 -6.83 12.76
N PHE A 59 -9.52 -6.00 12.82
CA PHE A 59 -8.40 -6.00 11.88
C PHE A 59 -7.06 -6.00 12.64
N PRO A 60 -6.49 -7.17 12.95
CA PRO A 60 -5.31 -7.28 13.82
C PRO A 60 -3.98 -6.97 13.11
N LEU A 61 -4.00 -6.67 11.81
CA LEU A 61 -2.78 -6.47 11.05
C LEU A 61 -2.05 -5.19 11.47
N ARG A 62 -0.75 -5.31 11.73
CA ARG A 62 0.15 -4.17 11.99
C ARG A 62 1.06 -3.90 10.82
N LEU A 63 1.73 -4.94 10.32
CA LEU A 63 2.63 -4.88 9.17
C LEU A 63 2.49 -6.15 8.32
N ILE A 64 2.57 -6.02 7.01
CA ILE A 64 2.69 -7.14 6.08
C ILE A 64 3.60 -6.76 4.93
N GLU A 65 4.48 -7.66 4.53
CA GLU A 65 5.32 -7.49 3.36
C GLU A 65 5.45 -8.81 2.63
N GLY A 66 5.37 -8.77 1.30
CA GLY A 66 5.48 -9.99 0.51
C GLY A 66 5.25 -9.77 -0.97
N ASP A 67 5.19 -10.90 -1.67
CA ASP A 67 4.88 -10.93 -3.08
C ASP A 67 3.56 -11.68 -3.29
N ALA A 68 2.74 -11.20 -4.22
CA ALA A 68 1.47 -11.81 -4.58
C ALA A 68 1.35 -11.96 -6.09
N THR A 69 0.69 -13.02 -6.54
CA THR A 69 0.32 -13.26 -7.94
C THR A 69 -1.10 -13.83 -8.03
N LEU A 70 -1.80 -13.50 -9.11
CA LEU A 70 -3.08 -14.10 -9.48
C LEU A 70 -2.93 -15.42 -10.25
N ASP A 71 -1.71 -15.86 -10.52
CA ASP A 71 -1.44 -17.16 -11.15
C ASP A 71 -1.86 -18.31 -10.22
N GLY A 72 -2.24 -19.45 -10.81
CA GLY A 72 -2.66 -20.62 -10.03
C GLY A 72 -3.91 -20.39 -9.16
N GLY A 73 -4.74 -19.38 -9.47
CA GLY A 73 -5.92 -19.02 -8.68
C GLY A 73 -5.64 -18.06 -7.52
N GLY A 74 -4.43 -17.52 -7.43
CA GLY A 74 -4.03 -16.59 -6.36
C GLY A 74 -3.06 -17.24 -5.38
N ALA A 75 -1.88 -16.65 -5.26
CA ALA A 75 -0.85 -17.07 -4.33
C ALA A 75 -0.07 -15.88 -3.80
N ALA A 76 0.42 -16.01 -2.56
CA ALA A 76 1.25 -14.99 -1.93
C ALA A 76 2.24 -15.62 -0.95
N THR A 77 3.35 -14.95 -0.69
CA THR A 77 4.30 -15.33 0.36
C THR A 77 4.91 -14.09 0.98
N GLY A 78 5.27 -14.14 2.25
CA GLY A 78 5.81 -12.98 2.93
C GLY A 78 5.90 -13.11 4.44
N THR A 79 5.97 -11.97 5.11
CA THR A 79 5.94 -11.83 6.56
C THR A 79 4.76 -10.97 6.99
N ALA A 80 4.18 -11.30 8.13
CA ALA A 80 3.14 -10.51 8.77
C ALA A 80 3.47 -10.30 10.25
N ASP A 81 3.07 -9.14 10.76
CA ASP A 81 3.05 -8.78 12.17
C ASP A 81 1.60 -8.48 12.53
N VAL A 82 1.03 -9.25 13.46
CA VAL A 82 -0.36 -9.13 13.89
C VAL A 82 -0.44 -8.89 15.39
N GLN A 83 -1.36 -8.04 15.80
CA GLN A 83 -1.68 -7.76 17.20
C GLN A 83 -2.41 -8.97 17.84
N ASP A 84 -1.97 -9.39 19.02
CA ASP A 84 -2.60 -10.45 19.82
C ASP A 84 -2.76 -10.07 21.30
N GLY A 85 -3.96 -9.60 21.67
CA GLY A 85 -4.17 -9.02 23.00
C GLY A 85 -3.28 -7.79 23.20
N ASP A 86 -2.45 -7.81 24.25
CA ASP A 86 -1.50 -6.73 24.54
C ASP A 86 -0.16 -6.87 23.79
N GLY A 87 0.06 -8.00 23.10
CA GLY A 87 1.30 -8.33 22.40
C GLY A 87 1.22 -8.21 20.88
N HIS A 88 2.22 -8.77 20.20
CA HIS A 88 2.13 -9.04 18.78
C HIS A 88 2.97 -10.24 18.37
N THR A 89 2.52 -10.92 17.31
CA THR A 89 3.21 -12.08 16.75
C THR A 89 3.63 -11.80 15.32
N LYS A 90 4.90 -12.11 15.03
CA LYS A 90 5.48 -12.07 13.69
C LYS A 90 5.63 -13.48 13.13
N PHE A 91 5.18 -13.70 11.91
CA PHE A 91 5.28 -15.00 11.25
C PHE A 91 5.52 -14.84 9.76
N ARG A 92 6.07 -15.88 9.14
CA ARG A 92 6.02 -16.03 7.68
C ARG A 92 4.70 -16.66 7.28
N PHE A 93 4.18 -16.29 6.12
CA PHE A 93 2.99 -16.92 5.56
C PHE A 93 3.24 -17.36 4.12
N THR A 94 2.53 -18.38 3.68
CA THR A 94 2.40 -18.77 2.28
C THR A 94 0.95 -19.08 2.00
N VAL A 95 0.41 -18.48 0.94
CA VAL A 95 -0.93 -18.71 0.43
C VAL A 95 -0.82 -19.41 -0.92
N ARG A 96 -1.44 -20.58 -1.06
CA ARG A 96 -1.58 -21.31 -2.33
C ARG A 96 -2.91 -22.05 -2.35
N ASN A 97 -3.58 -22.07 -3.50
CA ASN A 97 -4.85 -22.80 -3.69
C ASN A 97 -5.93 -22.44 -2.64
N GLY A 98 -5.94 -21.20 -2.15
CA GLY A 98 -6.86 -20.74 -1.11
C GLY A 98 -6.55 -21.23 0.31
N GLU A 99 -5.43 -21.90 0.53
CA GLU A 99 -4.93 -22.27 1.85
C GLU A 99 -3.79 -21.35 2.27
N VAL A 100 -3.70 -21.05 3.56
CA VAL A 100 -2.59 -20.34 4.19
C VAL A 100 -1.85 -21.30 5.13
N THR A 101 -0.53 -21.23 5.11
CA THR A 101 0.37 -21.88 6.08
C THR A 101 1.29 -20.84 6.71
N THR A 102 1.59 -20.97 8.00
CA THR A 102 2.50 -20.07 8.72
C THR A 102 3.74 -20.76 9.30
N ASP A 103 4.74 -19.98 9.71
CA ASP A 103 6.01 -20.43 10.32
C ASP A 103 6.47 -19.34 11.33
N PRO A 104 6.90 -19.69 12.57
CA PRO A 104 7.22 -21.04 13.07
C PRO A 104 6.04 -21.89 13.52
N ASP A 105 4.92 -21.25 13.87
CA ASP A 105 3.70 -21.97 14.18
C ASP A 105 3.09 -22.47 12.87
N VAL A 106 3.08 -23.79 12.65
CA VAL A 106 2.48 -24.40 11.46
C VAL A 106 0.95 -24.39 11.58
N ALA A 107 0.36 -23.19 11.62
CA ALA A 107 -1.07 -23.04 11.42
C ALA A 107 -1.38 -23.26 9.94
N ARG A 108 -2.39 -24.08 9.66
CA ARG A 108 -2.94 -24.29 8.32
C ARG A 108 -4.43 -23.98 8.36
N GLY A 109 -4.91 -23.24 7.37
CA GLY A 109 -6.32 -22.94 7.25
C GLY A 109 -6.68 -22.41 5.88
N ARG A 110 -7.99 -22.26 5.64
CA ARG A 110 -8.48 -21.60 4.44
C ARG A 110 -8.37 -20.09 4.63
N ILE A 111 -7.86 -19.39 3.61
CA ILE A 111 -7.90 -17.92 3.63
C ILE A 111 -9.36 -17.46 3.45
N PRO A 112 -9.87 -16.54 4.27
CA PRO A 112 -11.16 -15.92 4.02
C PRO A 112 -11.18 -15.27 2.63
N GLU A 113 -12.29 -15.41 1.91
CA GLU A 113 -12.40 -14.95 0.51
C GLU A 113 -12.08 -13.46 0.36
N GLN A 114 -12.52 -12.64 1.33
CA GLN A 114 -12.25 -11.21 1.37
C GLN A 114 -10.77 -10.84 1.51
N TYR A 115 -9.90 -11.80 1.86
CA TYR A 115 -8.45 -11.60 1.97
C TYR A 115 -7.65 -12.40 0.94
N ALA A 116 -8.32 -13.11 0.02
CA ALA A 116 -7.66 -13.77 -1.09
C ALA A 116 -6.98 -12.73 -2.01
N VAL A 117 -5.92 -13.12 -2.73
CA VAL A 117 -5.19 -12.20 -3.63
C VAL A 117 -6.12 -11.55 -4.67
N GLY A 118 -7.07 -12.33 -5.20
CA GLY A 118 -8.08 -11.85 -6.14
C GLY A 118 -9.06 -10.82 -5.57
N ALA A 119 -9.18 -10.71 -4.24
CA ALA A 119 -9.97 -9.66 -3.62
C ALA A 119 -9.30 -8.29 -3.73
N PHE A 120 -7.98 -8.22 -3.97
CA PHE A 120 -7.22 -6.97 -4.08
C PHE A 120 -6.74 -6.66 -5.49
N LEU A 121 -6.22 -7.67 -6.20
CA LEU A 121 -5.59 -7.52 -7.52
C LEU A 121 -6.52 -7.90 -8.67
N GLY A 122 -6.18 -7.40 -9.86
CA GLY A 122 -6.84 -7.77 -11.10
C GLY A 122 -8.08 -6.92 -11.41
N PRO A 123 -8.82 -7.29 -12.48
CA PRO A 123 -9.99 -6.53 -12.89
C PRO A 123 -11.08 -6.65 -11.83
N SER A 124 -11.55 -5.51 -11.31
CA SER A 124 -12.51 -5.43 -10.20
C SER A 124 -11.96 -5.79 -8.81
N GLY A 125 -10.64 -5.95 -8.68
CA GLY A 125 -9.98 -6.08 -7.37
C GLY A 125 -10.21 -4.83 -6.52
N GLY A 126 -10.22 -4.99 -5.19
CA GLY A 126 -10.56 -3.94 -4.25
C GLY A 126 -9.72 -2.67 -4.40
N LEU A 127 -8.43 -2.79 -4.70
CA LEU A 127 -7.55 -1.63 -4.90
C LEU A 127 -7.89 -0.84 -6.18
N GLU A 128 -8.32 -1.53 -7.23
CA GLU A 128 -8.80 -0.90 -8.46
C GLU A 128 -10.12 -0.17 -8.24
N ARG A 129 -11.06 -0.81 -7.52
CA ARG A 129 -12.33 -0.18 -7.12
C ARG A 129 -12.12 1.05 -6.24
N LEU A 130 -11.16 0.98 -5.32
CA LEU A 130 -10.78 2.10 -4.46
C LEU A 130 -10.31 3.30 -5.29
N LEU A 131 -9.42 3.08 -6.27
CA LEU A 131 -8.93 4.13 -7.16
C LEU A 131 -10.07 4.76 -7.99
N LYS A 132 -10.99 3.94 -8.52
CA LYS A 132 -12.18 4.43 -9.23
C LYS A 132 -13.14 5.22 -8.34
N GLY A 133 -13.17 4.93 -7.04
CA GLY A 133 -14.03 5.57 -6.06
C GLY A 133 -13.46 6.85 -5.45
N VAL A 134 -12.26 7.29 -5.84
CA VAL A 134 -11.67 8.54 -5.32
C VAL A 134 -12.46 9.74 -5.85
N ALA A 135 -13.18 10.40 -4.97
CA ALA A 135 -13.86 11.67 -5.18
C ALA A 135 -12.96 12.85 -4.80
N ASP A 136 -13.30 14.03 -5.32
CA ASP A 136 -12.61 15.30 -5.06
C ASP A 136 -11.09 15.24 -5.32
N ALA A 137 -10.70 14.39 -6.30
CA ALA A 137 -9.31 14.08 -6.58
C ALA A 137 -8.53 15.29 -7.08
N ARG A 138 -7.50 15.69 -6.33
CA ARG A 138 -6.63 16.84 -6.65
C ARG A 138 -5.17 16.44 -6.58
N THR A 139 -4.41 16.78 -7.62
CA THR A 139 -2.95 16.63 -7.61
C THR A 139 -2.33 17.67 -6.68
N GLU A 140 -1.60 17.20 -5.68
CA GLU A 140 -1.06 18.03 -4.60
C GLU A 140 0.42 18.36 -4.81
N GLY A 141 1.16 17.52 -5.54
CA GLY A 141 2.57 17.75 -5.82
C GLY A 141 3.26 16.56 -6.49
N LYS A 142 4.53 16.75 -6.83
CA LYS A 142 5.45 15.72 -7.32
C LYS A 142 6.41 15.32 -6.20
N GLU A 143 6.60 14.02 -6.03
CA GLU A 143 7.44 13.42 -4.99
C GLU A 143 8.29 12.29 -5.57
N ASN A 144 9.35 11.91 -4.87
CA ASN A 144 10.09 10.69 -5.16
C ASN A 144 9.57 9.57 -4.26
N VAL A 145 9.09 8.49 -4.86
CA VAL A 145 8.59 7.29 -4.18
C VAL A 145 9.45 6.12 -4.65
N ASP A 146 10.21 5.54 -3.73
CA ASP A 146 11.05 4.36 -3.96
C ASP A 146 12.00 4.51 -5.15
N GLY A 147 12.61 5.69 -5.29
CA GLY A 147 13.57 6.03 -6.33
C GLY A 147 12.94 6.53 -7.64
N ALA A 148 11.61 6.54 -7.75
CA ALA A 148 10.89 6.95 -8.95
C ALA A 148 10.04 8.21 -8.73
N ALA A 149 9.91 9.03 -9.77
CA ALA A 149 9.05 10.20 -9.73
C ALA A 149 7.56 9.81 -9.72
N ALA A 150 6.80 10.37 -8.79
CA ALA A 150 5.35 10.17 -8.66
C ALA A 150 4.63 11.50 -8.42
N LEU A 151 3.37 11.55 -8.82
CA LEU A 151 2.43 12.63 -8.51
C LEU A 151 1.53 12.15 -7.37
N ARG A 152 1.49 12.93 -6.29
CA ARG A 152 0.59 12.68 -5.16
C ARG A 152 -0.77 13.30 -5.45
N VAL A 153 -1.81 12.50 -5.35
CA VAL A 153 -3.21 12.90 -5.54
C VAL A 153 -3.96 12.67 -4.24
N GLY A 154 -4.51 13.74 -3.66
CA GLY A 154 -5.39 13.67 -2.50
C GLY A 154 -6.85 13.56 -2.90
N GLY A 155 -7.66 12.91 -2.08
CA GLY A 155 -9.11 12.82 -2.28
C GLY A 155 -9.83 12.13 -1.12
N ARG A 156 -11.10 11.82 -1.34
CA ARG A 156 -11.96 11.08 -0.40
C ARG A 156 -12.52 9.84 -1.09
N VAL A 157 -12.67 8.74 -0.36
CA VAL A 157 -13.38 7.55 -0.85
C VAL A 157 -14.63 7.36 0.00
N PRO A 158 -15.83 7.23 -0.61
CA PRO A 158 -17.06 7.00 0.13
C PRO A 158 -17.04 5.69 0.92
N ALA A 159 -17.72 5.66 2.06
CA ALA A 159 -17.83 4.54 2.99
C ALA A 159 -18.20 3.24 2.27
N ALA A 160 -19.20 3.27 1.39
CA ALA A 160 -19.64 2.09 0.65
C ALA A 160 -18.51 1.48 -0.22
N VAL A 161 -17.67 2.32 -0.83
CA VAL A 161 -16.52 1.84 -1.60
C VAL A 161 -15.44 1.31 -0.65
N ALA A 162 -15.10 2.06 0.41
CA ALA A 162 -14.10 1.63 1.39
C ALA A 162 -14.47 0.30 2.05
N HIS A 163 -15.72 0.15 2.47
CA HIS A 163 -16.29 -1.07 3.06
C HIS A 163 -16.23 -2.26 2.10
N SER A 164 -16.40 -2.03 0.79
CA SER A 164 -16.29 -3.10 -0.21
C SER A 164 -14.86 -3.63 -0.39
N VAL A 165 -13.85 -2.91 0.11
CA VAL A 165 -12.44 -3.30 0.06
C VAL A 165 -12.00 -3.87 1.40
N LEU A 166 -12.37 -3.20 2.49
CA LEU A 166 -12.07 -3.63 3.85
C LEU A 166 -13.33 -3.48 4.73
N PRO A 167 -14.02 -4.59 5.08
CA PRO A 167 -15.31 -4.54 5.78
C PRO A 167 -15.31 -3.80 7.12
N GLN A 168 -14.15 -3.68 7.77
CA GLN A 168 -13.98 -2.98 9.05
C GLN A 168 -14.07 -1.46 8.90
N VAL A 169 -14.00 -0.93 7.68
CA VAL A 169 -14.14 0.51 7.41
C VAL A 169 -15.60 0.81 7.09
N ALA A 170 -16.25 1.56 7.99
CA ALA A 170 -17.67 1.93 7.88
C ALA A 170 -17.91 3.39 7.50
N ASP A 171 -16.85 4.20 7.52
CA ASP A 171 -16.90 5.64 7.25
C ASP A 171 -16.19 5.98 5.96
N ASP A 172 -16.50 7.16 5.43
CA ASP A 172 -15.72 7.75 4.35
C ASP A 172 -14.27 7.98 4.82
N ILE A 173 -13.32 7.69 3.93
CA ILE A 173 -11.89 7.78 4.23
C ILE A 173 -11.24 8.90 3.43
N ILE A 174 -10.18 9.48 3.99
CA ILE A 174 -9.28 10.38 3.25
C ILE A 174 -8.16 9.54 2.68
N VAL A 175 -7.82 9.77 1.41
CA VAL A 175 -6.76 9.03 0.73
C VAL A 175 -5.74 9.96 0.09
N LYS A 176 -4.51 9.48 0.01
CA LYS A 176 -3.48 10.01 -0.87
C LYS A 176 -2.96 8.87 -1.72
N VAL A 177 -2.94 9.07 -3.03
CA VAL A 177 -2.51 8.10 -4.03
C VAL A 177 -1.28 8.66 -4.73
N TRP A 178 -0.20 7.88 -4.80
CA TRP A 178 0.96 8.24 -5.60
C TRP A 178 0.90 7.47 -6.93
N VAL A 179 0.84 8.24 -8.01
CA VAL A 179 0.75 7.75 -9.38
C VAL A 179 2.07 8.06 -10.09
N SER A 180 2.63 7.12 -10.86
CA SER A 180 3.88 7.38 -11.57
C SER A 180 3.78 8.64 -12.45
N ALA A 181 4.79 9.51 -12.37
CA ALA A 181 4.80 10.79 -13.07
C ALA A 181 4.92 10.61 -14.60
N ASP A 182 5.44 9.47 -15.03
CA ASP A 182 5.66 9.10 -16.42
C ASP A 182 5.01 7.73 -16.74
N GLY A 183 4.93 7.41 -18.03
CA GLY A 183 4.47 6.11 -18.53
C GLY A 183 3.00 5.80 -18.22
N ALA A 184 2.71 4.54 -17.92
CA ALA A 184 1.35 3.99 -17.78
C ALA A 184 0.59 4.42 -16.52
N ARG A 185 1.02 5.48 -15.81
CA ARG A 185 0.37 5.96 -14.57
C ARG A 185 0.22 4.86 -13.51
N ARG A 186 1.30 4.14 -13.21
CA ARG A 186 1.27 3.05 -12.22
C ARG A 186 0.87 3.56 -10.83
N PHE A 187 0.01 2.82 -10.14
CA PHE A 187 -0.34 3.05 -8.74
C PHE A 187 0.79 2.57 -7.83
N ALA A 188 1.59 3.49 -7.28
CA ALA A 188 2.83 3.16 -6.57
C ALA A 188 2.64 3.08 -5.04
N ARG A 189 1.83 3.98 -4.47
CA ARG A 189 1.60 4.04 -3.03
C ARG A 189 0.21 4.56 -2.71
N LEU A 190 -0.32 4.10 -1.58
CA LEU A 190 -1.54 4.57 -0.96
C LEU A 190 -1.28 4.91 0.49
N TRP A 191 -1.82 6.04 0.92
CA TRP A 191 -2.01 6.38 2.32
C TRP A 191 -3.50 6.58 2.54
N VAL A 192 -4.04 6.00 3.60
CA VAL A 192 -5.44 6.12 3.99
C VAL A 192 -5.52 6.61 5.42
N GLN A 193 -6.45 7.52 5.66
CA GLN A 193 -6.91 7.87 6.99
C GLN A 193 -8.36 7.46 7.16
N VAL A 194 -8.59 6.52 8.07
CA VAL A 194 -9.91 6.17 8.59
C VAL A 194 -10.21 7.11 9.76
N PRO A 195 -11.36 7.81 9.75
CA PRO A 195 -11.74 8.65 10.87
C PRO A 195 -11.90 7.81 12.15
N PRO A 196 -11.69 8.41 13.33
CA PRO A 196 -11.86 7.70 14.58
C PRO A 196 -13.33 7.36 14.82
N ALA A 197 -13.59 6.19 15.41
CA ALA A 197 -14.95 5.75 15.76
C ALA A 197 -15.62 6.59 16.87
N GLY A 198 -14.93 7.58 17.42
CA GLY A 198 -15.46 8.51 18.43
C GLY A 198 -14.49 9.65 18.74
N ASP A 199 -15.00 10.71 19.38
CA ASP A 199 -14.32 12.01 19.53
C ASP A 199 -12.98 11.97 20.29
N HIS A 200 -12.73 10.91 21.07
CA HIS A 200 -11.52 10.76 21.89
C HIS A 200 -10.53 9.74 21.34
N LEU A 201 -10.82 9.14 20.17
CA LEU A 201 -9.94 8.16 19.54
C LEU A 201 -9.09 8.84 18.46
N SER A 202 -7.88 8.31 18.26
CA SER A 202 -7.04 8.74 17.15
C SER A 202 -7.50 8.07 15.85
N PRO A 203 -7.39 8.78 14.71
CA PRO A 203 -7.58 8.17 13.39
C PRO A 203 -6.69 6.94 13.18
N VAL A 204 -7.15 5.98 12.38
CA VAL A 204 -6.33 4.82 11.96
C VAL A 204 -5.72 5.08 10.60
N MET A 205 -4.39 5.02 10.51
CA MET A 205 -3.65 5.23 9.26
C MET A 205 -3.27 3.91 8.62
N PHE A 206 -3.45 3.82 7.31
CA PHE A 206 -2.88 2.74 6.51
C PHE A 206 -1.87 3.31 5.54
N GLU A 207 -0.77 2.61 5.37
CA GLU A 207 0.18 2.84 4.27
C GLU A 207 0.33 1.55 3.48
N LEU A 208 0.34 1.65 2.16
CA LEU A 208 0.57 0.54 1.24
C LEU A 208 1.52 1.02 0.14
N SER A 209 2.64 0.33 -0.03
CA SER A 209 3.57 0.51 -1.14
C SER A 209 3.47 -0.68 -2.08
N LEU A 210 3.48 -0.41 -3.39
CA LEU A 210 3.35 -1.40 -4.45
C LEU A 210 4.52 -1.25 -5.42
N THR A 211 5.37 -2.27 -5.49
CA THR A 211 6.52 -2.31 -6.40
C THR A 211 6.49 -3.61 -7.22
N LYS A 212 7.39 -3.74 -8.19
CA LYS A 212 7.54 -4.97 -9.01
C LYS A 212 6.23 -5.46 -9.67
N GLN A 213 5.36 -4.52 -10.06
CA GLN A 213 4.09 -4.85 -10.72
C GLN A 213 4.35 -5.59 -12.04
N ASN A 214 3.73 -6.76 -12.21
CA ASN A 214 3.88 -7.66 -13.35
C ASN A 214 5.30 -8.24 -13.54
N GLU A 215 6.14 -8.21 -12.50
CA GLU A 215 7.40 -8.95 -12.48
C GLU A 215 7.16 -10.40 -12.01
N PRO A 216 8.00 -11.38 -12.41
CA PRO A 216 7.92 -12.75 -11.92
C PRO A 216 8.02 -12.82 -10.40
N VAL A 217 7.13 -13.58 -9.77
CA VAL A 217 7.11 -13.79 -8.32
C VAL A 217 7.78 -15.12 -7.98
N ASN A 218 8.70 -15.08 -7.02
CA ASN A 218 9.23 -16.29 -6.40
C ASN A 218 8.43 -16.58 -5.12
N LEU A 219 7.60 -17.60 -5.15
CA LEU A 219 6.74 -17.98 -4.02
C LEU A 219 7.43 -18.89 -2.99
N GLY A 220 8.74 -19.09 -3.09
CA GLY A 220 9.48 -20.09 -2.32
C GLY A 220 9.33 -21.50 -2.86
#